data_AF-A0A8T6MQM2-F1
#
_entry.id   AF-A0A8T6MQM2-F1
#
_cell.length_a   1.000
_cell.length_b   1.000
_cell.length_c   1.000
_cell.angle_alpha   90.00
_cell.angle_beta   90.00
_cell.angle_gamma   90.00
#
_symmetry.space_group_name_H-M   'P 1'
#
loop_
_entity.id
_entity.type
_entity.pdbx_description
1 polymer ?
#
loop_
_entity_poly.entity_id
_entity_poly.type
_entity_poly.pdbx_seq_one_letter_code
_entity_poly.pdbx_strand_id
1 'polypeptide(L)'
;MADTEVEPNNEDDSYQVPTYNPEHILSPEFQGTSNYEVGVADLLKEKTEALDKLKQDPKTPSWRIKQAEDGLKKLERLYENYNIGMNVFRTAKGGRDNAKT
;
A
#
# COMPACT_ATOMS: atom_id res chain seq x y z
N MET A 1 -10.30 -55.33 26.28
CA MET A 1 -10.58 -54.15 25.45
C MET A 1 -10.34 -52.97 26.36
N ALA A 2 -9.29 -52.19 26.11
CA ALA A 2 -8.95 -51.04 26.94
C ALA A 2 -9.63 -49.81 26.34
N ASP A 3 -10.58 -49.24 27.07
CA ASP A 3 -11.25 -48.00 26.71
C ASP A 3 -10.21 -46.88 26.75
N THR A 4 -9.88 -46.34 25.58
CA THR A 4 -8.99 -45.18 25.46
C THR A 4 -9.88 -43.96 25.56
N GLU A 5 -9.92 -43.32 26.73
CA GLU A 5 -10.50 -41.99 26.89
C GLU A 5 -9.69 -41.00 26.03
N VAL A 6 -10.30 -40.53 24.95
CA VAL A 6 -9.76 -39.42 24.15
C VAL A 6 -10.27 -38.16 24.81
N GLU A 7 -9.38 -37.45 25.53
CA GLU A 7 -9.71 -36.12 26.03
C GLU A 7 -9.91 -35.16 24.85
N PRO A 8 -10.97 -34.32 24.88
CA PRO A 8 -11.18 -33.34 23.82
C PRO A 8 -10.07 -32.28 23.90
N ASN A 9 -9.25 -32.20 22.85
CA ASN A 9 -8.35 -31.07 22.64
C ASN A 9 -9.20 -29.80 22.50
N ASN A 10 -9.28 -29.03 23.58
CA ASN A 10 -9.87 -27.70 23.60
C ASN A 10 -8.83 -26.69 23.08
N GLU A 11 -8.40 -26.82 21.84
CA GLU A 11 -7.66 -25.75 21.16
C GLU A 11 -8.70 -24.78 20.61
N ASP A 12 -8.86 -23.65 21.30
CA ASP A 12 -9.64 -22.50 20.85
C ASP A 12 -8.90 -21.88 19.64
N ASP A 13 -9.19 -22.43 18.46
CA ASP A 13 -8.71 -21.96 17.15
C ASP A 13 -9.40 -20.63 16.72
N SER A 14 -9.80 -19.77 17.66
CA SER A 14 -10.27 -18.45 17.31
C SER A 14 -9.12 -17.62 16.75
N TYR A 15 -9.23 -17.28 15.46
CA TYR A 15 -8.27 -16.42 14.77
C TYR A 15 -8.16 -15.08 15.52
N GLN A 16 -7.13 -14.92 16.34
CA GLN A 16 -6.86 -13.68 17.04
C GLN A 16 -6.24 -12.69 16.05
N VAL A 17 -7.03 -11.69 15.64
CA VAL A 17 -6.50 -10.57 14.86
C VAL A 17 -5.57 -9.77 15.78
N PRO A 18 -4.28 -9.60 15.45
CA PRO A 18 -3.37 -8.82 16.28
C PRO A 18 -3.88 -7.37 16.42
N THR A 19 -3.67 -6.78 17.59
CA THR A 19 -4.08 -5.39 17.85
C THR A 19 -3.35 -4.44 16.91
N TYR A 20 -4.11 -3.69 16.10
CA TYR A 20 -3.55 -2.68 15.21
C TYR A 20 -3.06 -1.46 16.01
N ASN A 21 -1.75 -1.35 16.20
CA ASN A 21 -1.09 -0.22 16.88
C ASN A 21 -0.10 0.48 15.94
N PRO A 22 -0.57 1.35 15.03
CA PRO A 22 0.30 2.02 14.08
C PRO A 22 1.15 3.10 14.76
N GLU A 23 2.45 3.09 14.51
CA GLU A 23 3.36 4.16 14.91
C GLU A 23 3.28 5.32 13.91
N HIS A 24 3.58 6.55 14.37
CA HIS A 24 3.75 7.73 13.52
C HIS A 24 2.52 8.16 12.68
N ILE A 25 1.30 7.86 13.13
CA ILE A 25 0.03 8.21 12.46
C ILE A 25 0.00 9.70 12.10
N LEU A 26 0.05 10.01 10.79
CA LEU A 26 -0.04 11.37 10.26
C LEU A 26 0.98 12.35 10.86
N SER A 27 2.13 11.84 11.32
CA SER A 27 3.12 12.69 11.97
C SER A 27 3.81 13.63 10.97
N PRO A 28 4.09 14.89 11.35
CA PRO A 28 4.66 15.90 10.46
C PRO A 28 6.05 15.53 9.92
N GLU A 29 6.82 14.74 10.66
CA GLU A 29 8.15 14.25 10.29
C GLU A 29 8.14 13.45 8.99
N PHE A 30 7.05 12.72 8.75
CA PHE A 30 6.80 11.99 7.50
C PHE A 30 5.85 12.76 6.58
N GLN A 31 5.68 14.07 6.77
CA GLN A 31 4.74 14.91 6.02
C GLN A 31 3.28 14.41 6.06
N GLY A 32 2.93 13.59 7.05
CA GLY A 32 1.66 12.88 7.07
C GLY A 32 1.45 11.95 5.88
N THR A 33 2.55 11.49 5.25
CA THR A 33 2.51 10.49 4.19
C THR A 33 2.38 9.11 4.77
N SER A 34 1.61 8.26 4.09
CA SER A 34 1.49 6.87 4.50
C SER A 34 2.67 6.05 3.96
N ASN A 35 2.99 4.95 4.63
CA ASN A 35 3.94 3.95 4.09
C ASN A 35 3.52 3.48 2.67
N TYR A 36 2.23 3.54 2.35
CA TYR A 36 1.73 3.27 1.01
C TYR A 36 2.15 4.33 -0.01
N GLU A 37 2.05 5.62 0.31
CA GLU A 37 2.49 6.70 -0.60
C GLU A 37 3.98 6.62 -0.88
N VAL A 38 4.79 6.47 0.17
CA VAL A 38 6.24 6.36 0.05
C VAL A 38 6.61 5.14 -0.78
N GLY A 39 6.03 3.97 -0.47
CA GLY A 39 6.32 2.74 -1.19
C GLY A 39 5.91 2.78 -2.67
N VAL A 40 4.77 3.39 -3.00
CA VAL A 40 4.34 3.53 -4.40
C VAL A 40 5.23 4.54 -5.15
N ALA A 41 5.67 5.62 -4.51
CA ALA A 41 6.58 6.58 -5.11
C ALA A 41 7.96 5.96 -5.41
N ASP A 42 8.52 5.20 -4.46
CA ASP A 42 9.78 4.47 -4.66
C ASP A 42 9.67 3.45 -5.79
N LEU A 43 8.55 2.71 -5.83
CA LEU A 43 8.29 1.74 -6.88
C LEU A 43 8.12 2.41 -8.25
N LEU A 44 7.46 3.57 -8.33
CA LEU A 44 7.36 4.35 -9.56
C LEU A 44 8.74 4.76 -10.07
N LYS A 45 9.61 5.24 -9.19
CA LYS A 45 11.00 5.59 -9.53
C LYS A 45 11.75 4.38 -10.08
N GLU A 46 11.72 3.25 -9.37
CA GLU A 46 12.40 2.01 -9.80
C GLU A 46 11.91 1.54 -11.18
N LYS A 47 10.59 1.54 -11.41
CA LYS A 47 10.02 1.09 -12.68
C LYS A 47 10.31 2.05 -13.84
N THR A 48 10.40 3.35 -13.56
CA THR A 48 10.80 4.36 -14.55
C THR A 48 12.24 4.14 -14.99
N GLU A 49 13.16 3.99 -14.04
CA GLU A 49 14.57 3.68 -14.34
C GLU A 49 14.72 2.35 -15.10
N ALA A 50 13.90 1.34 -14.78
CA ALA A 50 13.88 0.08 -15.50
C ALA A 50 13.37 0.24 -16.95
N LEU A 51 12.34 1.06 -17.18
CA LEU A 51 11.84 1.36 -18.53
C LEU A 51 12.90 2.08 -19.37
N ASP A 52 13.63 3.03 -18.79
CA ASP A 52 14.69 3.76 -19.50
C ASP A 52 15.80 2.81 -19.95
N LYS A 53 16.20 1.86 -19.10
CA LYS A 53 17.16 0.80 -19.47
C LYS A 53 16.65 -0.08 -20.60
N LEU A 54 15.37 -0.45 -20.57
CA LEU A 54 14.74 -1.24 -21.65
C LEU A 54 14.72 -0.47 -22.98
N LYS A 55 14.50 0.85 -22.95
CA LYS A 55 14.50 1.72 -24.15
C LYS A 55 15.90 1.94 -24.72
N GLN A 56 16.94 1.89 -23.88
CA GLN A 56 18.33 2.03 -24.30
C GLN A 56 18.90 0.76 -24.96
N ASP A 57 18.32 -0.42 -24.70
CA ASP A 57 18.76 -1.67 -25.32
C ASP A 57 18.05 -1.89 -26.67
N PRO A 58 18.77 -1.83 -27.82
CA PRO A 58 18.20 -2.01 -29.15
C PRO A 58 17.72 -3.45 -29.41
N LYS A 59 18.06 -4.43 -28.56
CA LYS A 59 17.60 -5.81 -28.65
C LYS A 59 16.29 -6.04 -27.90
N THR A 60 15.82 -5.06 -27.12
CA THR A 60 14.57 -5.19 -26.38
C THR A 60 13.40 -5.28 -27.36
N PRO A 61 12.55 -6.31 -27.26
CA PRO A 61 11.39 -6.40 -28.12
C PRO A 61 10.34 -5.37 -27.71
N SER A 62 9.65 -4.77 -28.68
CA SER A 62 8.69 -3.68 -28.45
C SER A 62 7.58 -4.02 -27.45
N TRP A 63 7.14 -5.28 -27.40
CA TRP A 63 6.12 -5.73 -26.46
C TRP A 63 6.57 -5.63 -24.99
N ARG A 64 7.87 -5.80 -24.70
CA ARG A 64 8.44 -5.65 -23.34
C ARG A 64 8.38 -4.20 -22.89
N ILE A 65 8.71 -3.27 -23.79
CA ILE A 65 8.63 -1.84 -23.54
C ILE A 65 7.19 -1.45 -23.26
N LYS A 66 6.26 -1.88 -24.13
CA LYS A 66 4.83 -1.62 -23.95
C LYS A 66 4.27 -2.19 -22.64
N GLN A 67 4.67 -3.41 -22.27
CA GLN A 67 4.26 -4.01 -21.00
C GLN A 67 4.75 -3.19 -19.79
N ALA A 68 5.98 -2.69 -19.84
CA ALA A 68 6.54 -1.85 -18.78
C ALA A 68 5.83 -0.48 -18.72
N GLU A 69 5.50 0.13 -19.86
CA GLU A 69 4.71 1.38 -19.94
C GLU A 69 3.29 1.19 -19.38
N ASP A 70 2.60 0.12 -19.74
CA ASP A 70 1.26 -0.20 -19.23
C ASP A 70 1.29 -0.43 -17.70
N GLY A 71 2.34 -1.08 -17.20
CA GLY A 71 2.57 -1.27 -15.77
C GLY A 71 2.79 0.03 -15.01
N LEU A 72 3.64 0.92 -15.54
CA LEU A 72 3.87 2.26 -14.98
C LEU A 72 2.57 3.07 -14.93
N LYS A 73 1.82 3.12 -16.03
CA LYS A 73 0.53 3.83 -16.08
C LYS A 73 -0.47 3.32 -15.05
N LYS A 74 -0.46 2.02 -14.75
CA LYS A 74 -1.30 1.44 -13.70
C LYS A 74 -0.85 1.91 -12.31
N LEU A 75 0.45 1.94 -12.05
CA LEU A 75 1.03 2.44 -10.80
C LEU A 75 0.73 3.92 -10.58
N GLU A 76 0.87 4.75 -11.61
CA GLU A 76 0.54 6.18 -11.55
C GLU A 76 -0.92 6.40 -11.17
N ARG A 77 -1.84 5.66 -11.79
CA ARG A 77 -3.27 5.72 -11.46
C ARG A 77 -3.57 5.30 -10.02
N LEU A 78 -2.87 4.28 -9.50
CA LEU A 78 -3.04 3.85 -8.11
C LEU A 78 -2.55 4.92 -7.13
N TYR A 79 -1.42 5.57 -7.45
CA TYR A 79 -0.88 6.67 -6.66
C TYR A 79 -1.81 7.88 -6.67
N GLU A 80 -2.31 8.26 -7.85
CA GLU A 80 -3.24 9.37 -8.03
C GLU A 80 -4.57 9.11 -7.31
N ASN A 81 -5.17 7.93 -7.47
CA ASN A 81 -6.41 7.56 -6.77
C ASN A 81 -6.25 7.61 -5.26
N TYR A 82 -5.11 7.16 -4.73
CA TYR A 82 -4.82 7.26 -3.30
C TYR A 82 -4.76 8.73 -2.85
N ASN A 83 -4.03 9.58 -3.59
CA ASN A 83 -3.93 11.01 -3.28
C ASN A 83 -5.28 11.72 -3.37
N ILE A 84 -6.11 11.42 -4.38
CA ILE A 84 -7.47 11.95 -4.51
C ILE A 84 -8.32 11.52 -3.31
N GLY A 85 -8.30 10.23 -2.95
CA GLY A 85 -9.04 9.71 -1.80
C GLY A 85 -8.58 10.36 -0.49
N MET A 86 -7.27 10.49 -0.30
CA MET A 86 -6.70 11.13 0.88
C MET A 86 -6.91 12.64 0.92
N ASN A 87 -7.03 13.32 -0.22
CA ASN A 87 -7.40 14.74 -0.24
C ASN A 87 -8.76 14.98 0.40
N VAL A 88 -9.75 14.09 0.21
CA VAL A 88 -11.05 14.20 0.89
C VAL A 88 -10.88 14.17 2.43
N PHE A 89 -9.98 13.33 2.95
CA PHE A 89 -9.70 13.24 4.38
C PHE A 89 -8.80 14.37 4.91
N ARG A 90 -7.81 14.81 4.11
CA ARG A 90 -6.87 15.89 4.46
C ARG A 90 -7.57 17.25 4.47
N THR A 91 -8.49 17.50 3.54
CA THR A 91 -9.25 18.76 3.46
C THR A 91 -10.38 18.85 4.50
N ALA A 92 -10.87 17.70 5.00
CA ALA A 92 -11.86 17.67 6.07
C ALA A 92 -11.34 18.18 7.43
N LYS A 93 -10.02 18.42 7.58
CA LYS A 93 -9.44 18.98 8.82
C LYS A 93 -9.92 20.41 9.10
N GLY A 94 -10.33 21.18 8.07
CA GLY A 94 -10.98 22.48 8.26
C GLY A 94 -12.43 22.41 8.78
N GLY A 95 -13.04 21.23 8.83
CA GLY A 95 -14.39 21.04 9.37
C GLY A 95 -14.42 20.88 10.90
N ARG A 96 -13.31 20.45 11.54
CA ARG A 96 -13.24 20.22 12.99
C ARG A 96 -12.84 21.46 13.79
N ASP A 97 -12.21 22.45 13.19
CA ASP A 97 -11.96 23.74 13.87
C ASP A 97 -13.26 24.52 14.14
N ASN A 98 -14.33 24.22 13.39
CA ASN A 98 -15.66 24.80 13.59
C ASN A 98 -16.55 23.97 14.53
N ALA A 99 -16.07 22.84 15.06
CA ALA A 99 -16.78 22.03 16.06
C ALA A 99 -16.46 22.48 17.50
N LYS A 100 -16.17 23.76 17.70
CA LYS A 100 -16.38 24.43 18.99
C LYS A 100 -17.74 25.12 18.94
N THR A 101 -18.77 24.44 19.45
CA THR A 101 -19.87 25.03 20.23
C THR A 101 -20.56 23.90 20.97
#